data_AF-A0A938AZW2-F1
#
_entry.id   AF-A0A938AZW2-F1
#
_cell.length_a   1.000
_cell.length_b   1.000
_cell.length_c   1.000
_cell.angle_alpha   90.00
_cell.angle_beta   90.00
_cell.angle_gamma   90.00
#
_symmetry.space_group_name_H-M   'P 1'
#
loop_
_entity.id
_entity.type
_entity.pdbx_description
1 polymer ?
#
loop_
_entity_poly.entity_id
_entity_poly.type
_entity_poly.pdbx_seq_one_letter_code
_entity_poly.pdbx_strand_id
1 'polypeptide(L)'
;MAPRCRPVLTGPERPARRARWRGQWRDAKGLRFSLLDGERIVHVRSGHQVQNAEQLGAALPQIHKAGLIPAEQVRLCVVCDGAAWIWKHVQALLPQARQVLDDYHYAQYLHRVAKAHYGASGQAVERVEATMTRLSLGKVGLVLDVCFINHTPVTWVRGPLARSGSGPEGRVPRHPRLVTHL
;
A
#
# COMPACT_ATOMS: atom_id res chain seq x y z
N MET A 1 -70.48 -5.16 -25.63
CA MET A 1 -69.43 -4.40 -26.35
C MET A 1 -68.92 -3.32 -25.41
N ALA A 2 -67.84 -3.57 -24.66
CA ALA A 2 -67.31 -2.62 -23.67
C ALA A 2 -66.21 -1.75 -24.31
N PRO A 3 -66.17 -0.43 -24.05
CA PRO A 3 -65.17 0.44 -24.64
C PRO A 3 -63.80 0.19 -24.02
N ARG A 4 -62.77 0.03 -24.86
CA ARG A 4 -61.37 -0.09 -24.42
C ARG A 4 -60.86 1.29 -24.01
N CYS A 5 -60.54 1.48 -22.72
CA CYS A 5 -59.73 2.61 -22.28
C CYS A 5 -58.30 2.46 -22.79
N ARG A 6 -57.81 3.41 -23.59
CA ARG A 6 -56.37 3.54 -23.90
C ARG A 6 -55.67 4.20 -22.72
N PRO A 7 -54.51 3.69 -22.26
CA PRO A 7 -53.71 4.39 -21.26
C PRO A 7 -53.09 5.64 -21.90
N VAL A 8 -53.23 6.78 -21.23
CA VAL A 8 -52.49 8.00 -21.56
C VAL A 8 -51.04 7.78 -21.13
N LEU A 9 -50.12 7.77 -22.10
CA LEU A 9 -48.69 7.73 -21.83
C LEU A 9 -48.25 9.11 -21.31
N THR A 10 -48.08 9.25 -20.01
CA THR A 10 -47.37 10.37 -19.41
C THR A 10 -45.91 10.35 -19.86
N GLY A 11 -45.39 11.50 -20.28
CA GLY A 11 -44.06 11.67 -20.91
C GLY A 11 -42.87 11.22 -20.05
N PRO A 12 -41.63 11.35 -20.58
CA PRO A 12 -40.46 10.70 -20.00
C PRO A 12 -40.20 11.19 -18.57
N GLU A 13 -40.26 10.27 -17.61
CA GLU A 13 -39.86 10.51 -16.23
C GLU A 13 -38.40 10.98 -16.20
N ARG A 14 -38.18 12.20 -15.72
CA ARG A 14 -36.83 12.71 -15.50
C ARG A 14 -36.20 11.90 -14.35
N PRO A 15 -34.97 11.39 -14.48
CA PRO A 15 -34.33 10.66 -13.39
C PRO A 15 -34.28 11.52 -12.13
N ALA A 16 -34.82 11.01 -11.03
CA ALA A 16 -34.77 11.70 -9.75
C ALA A 16 -33.30 12.02 -9.40
N ARG A 17 -33.00 13.31 -9.17
CA ARG A 17 -31.65 13.78 -8.84
C ARG A 17 -31.28 13.20 -7.47
N ARG A 18 -30.32 12.27 -7.43
CA ARG A 18 -29.83 11.69 -6.16
C ARG A 18 -29.43 12.80 -5.19
N ALA A 19 -29.91 12.68 -3.96
CA ALA A 19 -29.53 13.58 -2.87
C ALA A 19 -28.01 13.62 -2.75
N ARG A 20 -27.45 14.83 -2.71
CA ARG A 20 -26.02 15.04 -2.55
C ARG A 20 -25.68 14.83 -1.07
N TRP A 21 -24.92 13.78 -0.77
CA TRP A 21 -24.53 13.45 0.60
C TRP A 21 -23.68 14.58 1.20
N ARG A 22 -24.04 15.02 2.43
CA ARG A 22 -23.41 16.14 3.16
C ARG A 22 -22.74 15.68 4.47
N GLY A 23 -22.43 14.40 4.62
CA GLY A 23 -21.76 13.86 5.81
C GLY A 23 -20.24 13.97 5.72
N GLN A 24 -19.55 13.62 6.81
CA GLN A 24 -18.11 13.33 6.81
C GLN A 24 -17.89 11.83 6.66
N TRP A 25 -16.99 11.42 5.76
CA TRP A 25 -16.76 10.00 5.48
C TRP A 25 -16.10 9.34 6.68
N ARG A 26 -16.67 8.23 7.14
CA ARG A 26 -16.16 7.43 8.25
C ARG A 26 -16.18 5.99 7.82
N ASP A 27 -15.07 5.30 8.05
CA ASP A 27 -14.94 3.88 7.75
C ASP A 27 -14.89 3.07 9.03
N ALA A 28 -15.29 1.81 8.96
CA ALA A 28 -14.94 0.84 9.99
C ALA A 28 -13.42 0.61 9.94
N LYS A 29 -12.71 1.10 10.95
CA LYS A 29 -11.27 0.86 11.14
C LYS A 29 -11.08 -0.23 12.19
N GLY A 30 -10.47 -1.34 11.77
CA GLY A 30 -10.17 -2.48 12.63
C GLY A 30 -8.71 -2.49 13.06
N LEU A 31 -8.46 -2.84 14.33
CA LEU A 31 -7.14 -3.18 14.82
C LEU A 31 -7.18 -4.61 15.36
N ARG A 32 -6.22 -5.43 14.93
CA ARG A 32 -6.09 -6.83 15.36
C ARG A 32 -4.68 -7.09 15.82
N PHE A 33 -4.58 -7.69 17.01
CA PHE A 33 -3.35 -8.19 17.59
C PHE A 33 -3.36 -9.71 17.51
N SER A 34 -2.34 -10.24 16.87
CA SER A 34 -2.09 -11.68 16.76
C SER A 34 -0.66 -11.96 17.18
N LEU A 35 -0.46 -13.05 17.94
CA LEU A 35 0.86 -13.58 18.26
C LEU A 35 1.16 -14.72 17.29
N LEU A 36 2.38 -14.73 16.75
CA LEU A 36 2.91 -15.83 15.95
C LEU A 36 3.79 -16.68 16.86
N ASP A 37 3.40 -17.94 17.06
CA ASP A 37 4.09 -18.93 17.89
C ASP A 37 4.37 -20.18 17.02
N GLY A 38 5.53 -20.17 16.35
CA GLY A 38 5.86 -21.16 15.32
C GLY A 38 4.81 -21.18 14.20
N GLU A 39 4.19 -22.32 13.99
CA GLU A 39 3.11 -22.53 13.00
C GLU A 39 1.73 -22.04 13.48
N ARG A 40 1.64 -21.49 14.70
CA ARG A 40 0.36 -21.08 15.30
C ARG A 40 0.19 -19.58 15.23
N ILE A 41 -1.01 -19.18 14.81
CA ILE A 41 -1.47 -17.79 14.90
C ILE A 41 -2.47 -17.73 16.04
N VAL A 42 -2.09 -17.07 17.13
CA VAL A 42 -2.95 -16.89 18.31
C VAL A 42 -3.57 -15.51 18.26
N HIS A 43 -4.89 -15.45 18.18
CA HIS A 43 -5.61 -14.19 18.30
C HIS A 43 -5.54 -13.69 19.76
N VAL A 44 -4.94 -12.52 19.98
CA VAL A 44 -4.83 -11.93 21.31
C VAL A 44 -5.99 -10.99 21.58
N ARG A 45 -6.24 -10.07 20.64
CA ARG A 45 -7.32 -9.07 20.78
C ARG A 45 -7.67 -8.46 19.43
N SER A 46 -8.93 -8.11 19.23
CA SER A 46 -9.34 -7.24 18.13
C SER A 46 -10.35 -6.21 18.60
N GLY A 47 -10.42 -5.10 17.88
CA GLY A 47 -11.42 -4.08 18.05
C GLY A 47 -11.70 -3.39 16.71
N HIS A 48 -12.91 -2.87 16.56
CA HIS A 48 -13.31 -2.12 15.37
C HIS A 48 -14.03 -0.86 15.83
N GLN A 49 -13.70 0.28 15.22
CA GLN A 49 -14.35 1.55 15.49
C GLN A 49 -14.67 2.24 14.17
N VAL A 50 -15.86 2.84 14.08
CA VAL A 50 -16.21 3.73 12.95
C VAL A 50 -15.57 5.09 13.18
N GLN A 51 -14.51 5.40 12.42
CA GLN A 51 -13.67 6.58 12.61
C GLN A 51 -13.17 7.15 11.27
N ASN A 52 -12.79 8.43 11.28
CA ASN A 52 -11.97 9.02 10.22
C ASN A 52 -10.46 8.84 10.51
N ALA A 53 -9.60 9.30 9.59
CA ALA A 53 -8.16 9.15 9.70
C ALA A 53 -7.59 9.91 10.90
N GLU A 54 -8.09 11.12 11.18
CA GLU A 54 -7.64 11.96 12.29
C GLU A 54 -7.97 11.33 13.65
N GLN A 55 -9.18 10.78 13.79
CA GLN A 55 -9.63 10.09 15.00
C GLN A 55 -8.82 8.83 15.26
N LEU A 56 -8.52 8.05 14.21
CA LEU A 56 -7.65 6.88 14.34
C LEU A 56 -6.22 7.30 14.73
N GLY A 57 -5.67 8.33 14.07
CA GLY A 57 -4.35 8.89 14.39
C GLY A 57 -4.23 9.36 15.84
N ALA A 58 -5.31 9.91 16.42
CA ALA A 58 -5.36 10.30 17.83
C ALA A 58 -5.53 9.11 18.80
N ALA A 59 -6.16 8.02 18.37
CA ALA A 59 -6.36 6.83 19.17
C ALA A 59 -5.09 5.96 19.29
N LEU A 60 -4.26 5.90 18.24
CA LEU A 60 -3.04 5.08 18.23
C LEU A 60 -2.07 5.38 19.41
N PRO A 61 -1.75 6.64 19.74
CA PRO A 61 -0.94 6.96 20.92
C PRO A 61 -1.57 6.51 22.24
N GLN A 62 -2.90 6.56 22.37
CA GLN A 62 -3.60 6.12 23.58
C GLN A 62 -3.48 4.60 23.75
N ILE A 63 -3.63 3.85 22.66
CA ILE A 63 -3.45 2.39 22.63
C ILE A 63 -2.01 2.02 23.00
N HIS A 64 -1.03 2.75 22.46
CA HIS A 64 0.38 2.55 22.80
C HIS A 64 0.67 2.84 24.27
N LYS A 65 0.20 3.98 24.80
CA LYS A 65 0.38 4.39 26.20
C LYS A 65 -0.29 3.43 27.19
N ALA A 66 -1.37 2.76 26.80
CA ALA A 66 -2.00 1.72 27.62
C ALA A 66 -1.11 0.48 27.85
N GLY A 67 0.07 0.40 27.20
CA GLY A 67 1.04 -0.66 27.46
C GLY A 67 0.57 -2.04 27.00
N LEU A 68 -0.38 -2.10 26.06
CA LEU A 68 -0.98 -3.35 25.60
C LEU A 68 -0.02 -4.22 24.79
N ILE A 69 1.09 -3.65 24.33
CA ILE A 69 2.06 -4.30 23.46
C ILE A 69 3.41 -4.31 24.19
N PRO A 70 3.93 -5.47 24.63
CA PRO A 70 5.23 -5.57 25.29
C PRO A 70 6.35 -5.51 24.24
N ALA A 71 6.59 -4.32 23.67
CA ALA A 71 7.47 -4.12 22.51
C ALA A 71 8.92 -4.62 22.72
N GLU A 72 9.39 -4.71 23.97
CA GLU A 72 10.72 -5.22 24.32
C GLU A 72 10.78 -6.76 24.38
N GLN A 73 9.64 -7.45 24.47
CA GLN A 73 9.57 -8.90 24.63
C GLN A 73 9.21 -9.63 23.33
N VAL A 74 8.62 -8.92 22.36
CA VAL A 74 8.15 -9.51 21.10
C VAL A 74 8.67 -8.74 19.90
N ARG A 75 8.93 -9.47 18.81
CA ARG A 75 9.19 -8.84 17.51
C ARG A 75 7.87 -8.33 16.94
N LEU A 76 7.84 -7.05 16.58
CA LEU A 76 6.62 -6.41 16.10
C LEU A 76 6.57 -6.35 14.58
N CYS A 77 5.40 -6.64 14.03
CA CYS A 77 5.07 -6.47 12.62
C CYS A 77 3.71 -5.79 12.52
N VAL A 78 3.60 -4.76 11.69
CA VAL A 78 2.36 -4.04 11.42
C VAL A 78 1.97 -4.23 9.97
N VAL A 79 0.81 -4.84 9.74
CA VAL A 79 0.24 -5.07 8.41
C VAL A 79 -0.88 -4.05 8.17
N CYS A 80 -0.74 -3.18 7.17
CA CYS A 80 -1.72 -2.12 6.87
C CYS A 80 -1.76 -1.77 5.37
N ASP A 81 -2.71 -0.88 4.99
CA ASP A 81 -3.07 -0.49 3.61
C ASP A 81 -2.03 0.30 2.82
N GLY A 82 -0.91 0.66 3.44
CA GLY A 82 0.13 1.42 2.76
C GLY A 82 -0.01 2.94 2.82
N ALA A 83 -1.06 3.48 3.44
CA ALA A 83 -1.26 4.92 3.50
C ALA A 83 -0.14 5.61 4.31
N ALA A 84 0.47 6.64 3.72
CA ALA A 84 1.64 7.31 4.29
C ALA A 84 1.41 7.87 5.70
N TRP A 85 0.18 8.30 6.01
CA TRP A 85 -0.16 8.80 7.35
C TRP A 85 -0.13 7.68 8.41
N ILE A 86 -0.54 6.44 8.06
CA ILE A 86 -0.45 5.29 8.96
C ILE A 86 1.02 4.99 9.28
N TRP A 87 1.87 4.95 8.25
CA TRP A 87 3.30 4.67 8.43
C TRP A 87 4.02 5.70 9.28
N LYS A 88 3.64 6.98 9.19
CA LYS A 88 4.15 8.02 10.09
C LYS A 88 3.82 7.72 11.55
N HIS A 89 2.58 7.30 11.85
CA HIS A 89 2.20 6.93 13.21
C HIS A 89 2.90 5.66 13.68
N VAL A 90 2.98 4.63 12.83
CA VAL A 90 3.68 3.38 13.17
C VAL A 90 5.15 3.64 13.45
N GLN A 91 5.85 4.41 12.61
CA GLN A 91 7.25 4.75 12.82
C GLN A 91 7.48 5.55 14.11
N ALA A 92 6.56 6.45 14.47
CA ALA A 92 6.66 7.26 15.67
C ALA A 92 6.38 6.46 16.96
N LEU A 93 5.41 5.54 16.93
CA LEU A 93 4.96 4.81 18.11
C LEU A 93 5.69 3.47 18.30
N LEU A 94 6.04 2.80 17.20
CA LEU A 94 6.60 1.46 17.19
C LEU A 94 7.80 1.42 16.20
N PRO A 95 8.89 2.16 16.49
CA PRO A 95 10.00 2.32 15.54
C PRO A 95 10.69 1.00 15.18
N GLN A 96 10.61 0.00 16.07
CA GLN A 96 11.19 -1.33 15.88
C GLN A 96 10.31 -2.23 15.00
N ALA A 97 9.06 -1.84 14.74
CA ALA A 97 8.10 -2.70 14.05
C ALA A 97 8.37 -2.76 12.55
N ARG A 98 8.35 -3.98 12.00
CA ARG A 98 8.38 -4.19 10.56
C ARG A 98 7.05 -3.75 9.96
N GLN A 99 7.08 -2.75 9.08
CA GLN A 99 5.92 -2.32 8.31
C GLN A 99 5.74 -3.24 7.10
N VAL A 100 4.57 -3.84 6.94
CA VAL A 100 4.23 -4.77 5.86
C VAL A 100 2.95 -4.28 5.19
N LEU A 101 2.99 -4.17 3.87
CA LEU A 101 1.80 -3.84 3.07
C LEU A 101 0.89 -5.07 3.00
N ASP A 102 -0.41 -4.89 3.17
CA ASP A 102 -1.35 -6.00 3.01
C ASP A 102 -1.46 -6.47 1.55
N ASP A 103 -1.85 -7.74 1.39
CA ASP A 103 -1.94 -8.40 0.08
C ASP A 103 -2.91 -7.71 -0.87
N TYR A 104 -3.99 -7.12 -0.35
CA TYR A 104 -5.01 -6.45 -1.15
C TYR A 104 -4.45 -5.18 -1.81
N HIS A 105 -3.84 -4.30 -1.02
CA HIS A 105 -3.29 -3.04 -1.52
C HIS A 105 -2.05 -3.28 -2.38
N TYR A 106 -1.23 -4.28 -2.02
CA TYR A 106 -0.13 -4.68 -2.88
C TYR A 106 -0.61 -5.16 -4.26
N ALA A 107 -1.65 -6.01 -4.32
CA ALA A 107 -2.24 -6.45 -5.59
C ALA A 107 -2.79 -5.27 -6.41
N GLN A 108 -3.42 -4.28 -5.77
CA GLN A 108 -3.86 -3.07 -6.47
C GLN A 108 -2.69 -2.33 -7.14
N TYR A 109 -1.54 -2.21 -6.48
CA TYR A 109 -0.36 -1.60 -7.09
C TYR A 109 0.16 -2.42 -8.27
N LEU A 110 0.19 -3.75 -8.15
CA LEU A 110 0.57 -4.62 -9.27
C LEU A 110 -0.33 -4.42 -10.48
N HIS A 111 -1.65 -4.37 -10.30
CA HIS A 111 -2.57 -4.11 -11.40
C HIS A 111 -2.34 -2.75 -12.04
N ARG A 112 -2.03 -1.70 -11.26
CA ARG A 112 -1.70 -0.38 -11.80
C ARG A 112 -0.42 -0.41 -12.63
N VAL A 113 0.62 -1.07 -12.12
CA VAL A 113 1.90 -1.24 -12.83
C VAL A 113 1.69 -2.03 -14.12
N ALA A 114 1.02 -3.19 -14.07
CA ALA A 114 0.75 -3.99 -15.24
C ALA A 114 -0.08 -3.24 -16.29
N LYS A 115 -1.10 -2.49 -15.86
CA LYS A 115 -1.90 -1.66 -16.77
C LYS A 115 -1.07 -0.55 -17.43
N ALA A 116 -0.10 0.03 -16.71
CA ALA A 116 0.78 1.05 -17.27
C ALA A 116 1.73 0.47 -18.34
N HIS A 117 2.21 -0.75 -18.16
CA HIS A 117 3.14 -1.39 -19.10
C HIS A 117 2.45 -2.07 -20.29
N TYR A 118 1.32 -2.74 -20.05
CA TYR A 118 0.68 -3.65 -21.01
C TYR A 118 -0.73 -3.20 -21.44
N GLY A 119 -1.21 -2.07 -20.93
CA GLY A 119 -2.59 -1.60 -21.16
C GLY A 119 -3.63 -2.53 -20.54
N ALA A 120 -4.87 -2.44 -21.05
CA ALA A 120 -5.97 -3.33 -20.65
C ALA A 120 -5.94 -4.63 -21.50
N SER A 121 -4.88 -5.43 -21.34
CA SER A 121 -4.66 -6.66 -22.10
C SER A 121 -4.69 -7.92 -21.22
N GLY A 122 -4.91 -9.09 -21.83
CA GLY A 122 -4.75 -10.38 -21.14
C GLY A 122 -3.34 -10.56 -20.56
N GLN A 123 -2.32 -10.07 -21.27
CA GLN A 123 -0.93 -10.06 -20.81
C GLN A 123 -0.76 -9.31 -19.49
N ALA A 124 -1.49 -8.20 -19.28
CA ALA A 124 -1.45 -7.46 -18.02
C ALA A 124 -1.96 -8.34 -16.86
N VAL A 125 -3.04 -9.09 -17.07
CA VAL A 125 -3.62 -9.99 -16.07
C VAL A 125 -2.68 -11.15 -15.77
N GLU A 126 -2.19 -11.85 -16.80
CA GLU A 126 -1.23 -12.95 -16.65
C GLU A 126 0.01 -12.52 -15.87
N ARG A 127 0.50 -11.30 -16.13
CA ARG A 127 1.66 -10.75 -15.44
C ARG A 127 1.40 -10.50 -13.96
N VAL A 128 0.22 -9.99 -13.60
CA VAL A 128 -0.17 -9.79 -12.20
C VAL A 128 -0.28 -11.14 -11.49
N GLU A 129 -1.02 -12.09 -12.05
CA GLU A 129 -1.23 -13.42 -11.45
C GLU A 129 0.10 -14.16 -11.23
N ALA A 130 0.97 -14.15 -12.24
CA ALA A 130 2.28 -14.76 -12.13
C ALA A 130 3.16 -14.06 -11.07
N THR A 131 3.00 -12.75 -10.89
CA THR A 131 3.77 -11.99 -9.88
C THR A 131 3.25 -12.24 -8.47
N MET A 132 1.93 -12.24 -8.29
CA MET A 132 1.27 -12.62 -7.04
C MET A 132 1.69 -14.02 -6.60
N THR A 133 1.65 -15.00 -7.52
CA THR A 133 2.05 -16.39 -7.24
C THR A 133 3.50 -16.48 -6.75
N ARG A 134 4.42 -15.74 -7.38
CA ARG A 134 5.83 -15.72 -6.95
C ARG A 134 5.98 -15.17 -5.54
N LEU A 135 5.24 -14.12 -5.19
CA LEU A 135 5.32 -13.51 -3.86
C LEU A 135 4.70 -14.38 -2.78
N SER A 136 3.56 -15.01 -3.05
CA SER A 136 2.95 -15.97 -2.12
C SER A 136 3.87 -17.16 -1.84
N LEU A 137 4.74 -17.53 -2.80
CA LEU A 137 5.77 -18.56 -2.63
C LEU A 137 7.08 -18.02 -2.02
N GLY A 138 7.12 -16.76 -1.55
CA GLY A 138 8.31 -16.15 -0.95
C GLY A 138 9.43 -15.83 -1.95
N LYS A 139 9.18 -15.92 -3.27
CA LYS A 139 10.17 -15.70 -4.33
C LYS A 139 10.35 -14.21 -4.65
N VAL A 140 10.60 -13.39 -3.62
CA VAL A 140 10.68 -11.93 -3.73
C VAL A 140 11.82 -11.49 -4.66
N GLY A 141 12.98 -12.12 -4.58
CA GLY A 141 14.13 -11.81 -5.45
C GLY A 141 13.78 -11.89 -6.93
N LEU A 142 13.09 -12.95 -7.35
CA LEU A 142 12.67 -13.13 -8.73
C LEU A 142 11.67 -12.06 -9.21
N VAL A 143 10.85 -11.50 -8.31
CA VAL A 143 9.94 -10.42 -8.70
C VAL A 143 10.70 -9.12 -8.89
N LEU A 144 11.65 -8.83 -8.00
CA LEU A 144 12.50 -7.64 -8.12
C LEU A 144 13.32 -7.71 -9.42
N ASP A 145 14.00 -8.82 -9.68
CA ASP A 145 14.84 -8.99 -10.87
C ASP A 145 14.04 -8.76 -12.17
N VAL A 146 12.84 -9.34 -12.30
CA VAL A 146 12.06 -9.23 -13.53
C VAL A 146 11.36 -7.87 -13.68
N CYS A 147 11.11 -7.15 -12.58
CA CYS A 147 10.68 -5.75 -12.63
C CYS A 147 11.82 -4.81 -13.08
N PHE A 148 13.08 -5.12 -12.75
CA PHE A 148 14.24 -4.34 -13.20
C PHE A 148 14.64 -4.61 -14.66
N ILE A 149 14.39 -5.81 -15.19
CA ILE A 149 14.77 -6.17 -16.57
C ILE A 149 13.86 -5.55 -17.63
N ASN A 150 12.60 -5.24 -17.31
CA ASN A 150 11.64 -4.68 -18.28
C ASN A 150 11.50 -3.15 -18.23
N HIS A 151 12.27 -2.47 -17.38
CA HIS A 151 12.53 -1.06 -17.60
C HIS A 151 13.56 -0.94 -18.73
N THR A 152 13.23 -0.14 -19.75
CA THR A 152 14.24 0.50 -20.59
C THR A 152 15.45 0.88 -19.74
N PRO A 153 16.68 0.61 -20.21
CA PRO A 153 17.86 0.87 -19.40
C PRO A 153 17.87 2.36 -19.05
N VAL A 154 17.59 2.68 -17.79
CA VAL A 154 18.13 3.90 -17.20
C VAL A 154 19.62 3.64 -17.24
N THR A 155 20.28 4.18 -18.25
CA THR A 155 21.73 4.18 -18.34
C THR A 155 22.24 4.93 -17.14
N TRP A 156 22.53 4.19 -16.07
CA TRP A 156 23.52 4.63 -15.12
C TRP A 156 24.81 4.74 -15.92
N VAL A 157 25.16 5.95 -16.32
CA VAL A 157 26.52 6.24 -16.77
C VAL A 157 27.39 5.88 -15.58
N ARG A 158 27.96 4.67 -15.61
CA ARG A 158 29.15 4.36 -14.83
C ARG A 158 30.17 5.38 -15.31
N GLY A 159 30.36 6.44 -14.54
CA GLY A 159 31.53 7.30 -14.68
C GLY A 159 32.75 6.39 -14.77
N PRO A 160 33.72 6.69 -15.65
CA PRO A 160 34.82 5.79 -15.95
C PRO A 160 35.49 5.33 -14.66
N LEU A 161 35.69 4.01 -14.53
CA LEU A 161 36.49 3.43 -13.47
C LEU A 161 37.85 4.14 -13.50
N ALA A 162 38.07 5.04 -12.55
CA ALA A 162 39.37 5.65 -12.34
C ALA A 162 40.33 4.50 -12.00
N ARG A 163 41.32 4.29 -12.88
CA ARG A 163 42.40 3.33 -12.66
C ARG A 163 43.07 3.69 -11.33
N SER A 164 43.27 2.68 -10.51
CA SER A 164 43.97 2.75 -9.23
C SER A 164 45.36 3.36 -9.42
N GLY A 165 45.53 4.60 -8.93
CA GLY A 165 46.81 5.24 -8.69
C GLY A 165 47.00 5.39 -7.17
N SER A 166 48.13 4.89 -6.70
CA SER A 166 48.64 4.91 -5.34
C SER A 166 48.81 6.31 -4.73
N GLY A 167 48.40 6.51 -3.47
CA GLY A 167 48.88 7.62 -2.63
C GLY A 167 47.86 8.15 -1.61
N PRO A 168 48.24 8.42 -0.34
CA PRO A 168 47.30 8.54 0.77
C PRO A 168 46.90 9.99 1.06
N GLU A 169 45.65 10.19 1.50
CA GLU A 169 45.23 11.06 2.61
C GLU A 169 43.75 11.46 2.47
N GLY A 170 43.10 11.53 3.64
CA GLY A 170 41.66 11.53 3.80
C GLY A 170 40.94 12.77 3.30
N ARG A 171 39.75 12.54 2.72
CA ARG A 171 38.63 13.49 2.79
C ARG A 171 37.31 12.77 2.53
N VAL A 172 36.39 12.87 3.49
CA VAL A 172 35.01 12.37 3.45
C VAL A 172 34.22 13.03 2.30
N PRO A 173 33.51 12.29 1.42
CA PRO A 173 32.68 12.93 0.39
C PRO A 173 31.39 13.49 0.99
N ARG A 174 31.17 14.79 0.80
CA ARG A 174 29.91 15.49 1.03
C ARG A 174 28.88 15.13 -0.07
N HIS A 175 27.61 15.13 0.30
CA HIS A 175 26.43 14.84 -0.54
C HIS A 175 26.48 15.43 -1.97
N PRO A 176 26.00 14.71 -3.01
CA PRO A 176 25.90 15.23 -4.36
C PRO A 176 24.79 16.29 -4.47
N ARG A 177 25.14 17.44 -5.06
CA ARG A 177 24.22 18.51 -5.47
C ARG A 177 23.44 18.08 -6.71
N LEU A 178 22.12 18.30 -6.71
CA LEU A 178 21.30 18.28 -7.93
C LEU A 178 21.73 19.42 -8.86
N VAL A 179 22.01 19.09 -10.11
CA VAL A 179 22.08 20.07 -11.20
C VAL A 179 20.93 19.75 -12.15
N THR A 180 19.94 20.65 -12.21
CA THR A 180 18.88 20.66 -13.23
C THR A 180 19.36 21.48 -14.42
N HIS A 181 19.45 20.88 -15.60
CA HIS A 181 19.46 21.62 -16.86
C HIS A 181 18.07 21.54 -17.50
N LEU A 182 17.66 22.71 -18.01
CA LEU A 182 16.41 23.01 -18.72
C LEU A 182 16.13 22.06 -19.89
#